data_AF-A0A7J4RG78-F1
#
_entry.id   AF-A0A7J4RG78-F1
#
_cell.length_a   1.000
_cell.length_b   1.000
_cell.length_c   1.000
_cell.angle_alpha   90.00
_cell.angle_beta   90.00
_cell.angle_gamma   90.00
#
_symmetry.space_group_name_H-M   'P 1'
#
loop_
_entity.id
_entity.type
_entity.pdbx_description
1 polymer ?
#
loop_
_entity_poly.entity_id
_entity_poly.type
_entity_poly.pdbx_seq_one_letter_code
_entity_poly.pdbx_strand_id
1 'polypeptide(L)'
;VTYKGWSVSKQSSNKVAAAELALWFSSENVQKEFAVETYTMPTHVALESDEEIIEDPVLSGFFEQTKVGTPAPTTRAMSLVYDPLSTAFEQAYSEIASTEEALSGANQQLKEQIATLARAEPYPLADGYRTITIEFETNNSYSFDVYVDGDLHTEIRMQEGSNGSVLGYDSCTDGTNELLQIGQIRMVQASTRVVECELTGMVPDKEHLIEVYSEQELVYSTRAQTTVEDERPKAGDTSPVLFALGAIVLSLIALLSFAKWNDTKLGRTKSKLAHFYVAPALLALAILTFYPVLYGFWLAFTDANQTQLGDQSFIGFDNFWEVFSSNGFLRVALFTLVWTVVNVSAHIGIGLFLANLLHRSKINGKVAYRTLLLLPWAVPSYISVLVWRGMFQPDGFVNDLLGTNIDFLSDPTGAQIIVILVNIWLGVPFMMMSISGALQSLPSDMYEAAEVDGVSGWRAFRYLTLPNLRSALIPLSLLGFIWTFNMFNVIYLMTDGGPNLYFGEPGQTDILITYVYDVAFREGAYGVAAAWSVIIFLMLFAFSWRYMKQTNATEAVG
;
A
#
# COMPACT_ATOMS: atom_id res chain seq x y z
N VAL A 1 14.74 6.22 -32.84
CA VAL A 1 15.11 5.35 -31.71
C VAL A 1 16.40 4.69 -32.12
N THR A 2 17.49 4.99 -31.42
CA THR A 2 18.78 4.34 -31.65
C THR A 2 18.86 3.08 -30.78
N TYR A 3 19.93 2.30 -30.97
CA TYR A 3 20.26 1.09 -30.22
C TYR A 3 20.19 1.32 -28.69
N LYS A 4 19.66 0.34 -27.92
CA LYS A 4 19.63 0.30 -26.44
C LYS A 4 18.96 1.49 -25.71
N GLY A 5 17.71 1.80 -26.02
CA GLY A 5 16.87 2.69 -25.18
C GLY A 5 17.14 4.19 -25.31
N TRP A 6 18.23 4.61 -25.98
CA TRP A 6 18.46 6.01 -26.30
C TRP A 6 17.52 6.51 -27.39
N SER A 7 16.92 7.68 -27.16
CA SER A 7 16.05 8.34 -28.14
C SER A 7 16.63 9.68 -28.55
N VAL A 8 17.01 9.79 -29.82
CA VAL A 8 17.37 11.09 -30.44
C VAL A 8 16.11 11.69 -31.05
N SER A 9 15.75 12.90 -30.61
CA SER A 9 14.59 13.62 -31.13
C SER A 9 14.68 13.80 -32.65
N LYS A 10 13.59 13.50 -33.36
CA LYS A 10 13.48 13.72 -34.82
C LYS A 10 13.61 15.20 -35.21
N GLN A 11 13.48 16.13 -34.27
CA GLN A 11 13.57 17.58 -34.50
C GLN A 11 14.92 18.19 -34.13
N SER A 12 15.87 17.41 -33.57
CA SER A 12 17.19 17.94 -33.21
C SER A 12 17.95 18.44 -34.45
N SER A 13 18.63 19.59 -34.34
CA SER A 13 19.54 20.11 -35.38
C SER A 13 20.87 19.35 -35.41
N ASN A 14 21.25 18.67 -34.32
CA ASN A 14 22.54 18.00 -34.13
C ASN A 14 22.38 16.46 -34.04
N LYS A 15 21.61 15.86 -34.95
CA LYS A 15 21.25 14.43 -34.87
C LYS A 15 22.45 13.50 -34.93
N VAL A 16 23.45 13.83 -35.76
CA VAL A 16 24.65 13.00 -35.94
C VAL A 16 25.47 12.98 -34.66
N ALA A 17 25.80 14.16 -34.12
CA ALA A 17 26.53 14.28 -32.85
C ALA A 17 25.77 13.62 -31.68
N ALA A 18 24.45 13.77 -31.61
CA ALA A 18 23.64 13.11 -30.57
C ALA A 18 23.63 11.58 -30.69
N ALA A 19 23.64 11.05 -31.92
CA ALA A 19 23.73 9.61 -32.17
C ALA A 19 25.14 9.08 -31.87
N GLU A 20 26.19 9.81 -32.26
CA GLU A 20 27.59 9.47 -31.93
C GLU A 20 27.82 9.47 -30.42
N LEU A 21 27.28 10.45 -29.70
CA LEU A 21 27.34 10.49 -28.24
C LEU A 21 26.61 9.30 -27.60
N ALA A 22 25.42 8.95 -28.10
CA ALA A 22 24.69 7.77 -27.62
C ALA A 22 25.46 6.46 -27.89
N LEU A 23 26.14 6.36 -29.04
CA LEU A 23 27.02 5.23 -29.36
C LEU A 23 28.24 5.19 -28.44
N TRP A 24 28.83 6.34 -28.14
CA TRP A 24 29.94 6.45 -27.20
C TRP A 24 29.54 6.01 -25.78
N PHE A 25 28.40 6.48 -25.26
CA PHE A 25 27.86 6.04 -23.96
C PHE A 25 27.53 4.55 -23.92
N SER A 26 27.21 3.96 -25.08
CA SER A 26 26.90 2.53 -25.21
C SER A 26 28.12 1.68 -25.54
N SER A 27 29.31 2.27 -25.65
CA SER A 27 30.54 1.55 -25.95
C SER A 27 30.98 0.69 -24.78
N GLU A 28 31.71 -0.38 -25.08
CA GLU A 28 32.22 -1.33 -24.09
C GLU A 28 33.01 -0.66 -22.97
N ASN A 29 34.01 0.17 -23.32
CA ASN A 29 34.85 0.83 -22.32
C ASN A 29 34.05 1.75 -21.38
N VAL A 30 33.14 2.55 -21.92
CA VAL A 30 32.34 3.49 -21.10
C VAL A 30 31.36 2.73 -20.21
N GLN A 31 30.74 1.67 -20.72
CA GLN A 31 29.85 0.82 -19.93
C GLN A 31 30.61 0.06 -18.83
N LYS A 32 31.86 -0.36 -19.10
CA LYS A 32 32.72 -1.01 -18.12
C LYS A 32 33.11 -0.07 -16.99
N GLU A 33 33.66 1.09 -17.32
CA GLU A 33 34.06 2.12 -16.35
C GLU A 33 32.86 2.52 -15.47
N PHE A 34 31.72 2.80 -16.11
CA PHE A 34 30.49 3.12 -15.39
C PHE A 34 30.02 1.98 -14.47
N ALA A 35 30.08 0.73 -14.92
CA ALA A 35 29.66 -0.43 -14.14
C ALA A 35 30.52 -0.61 -12.89
N VAL A 36 31.84 -0.49 -13.02
CA VAL A 36 32.80 -0.64 -11.91
C VAL A 36 32.69 0.53 -10.93
N GLU A 37 32.50 1.76 -11.40
CA GLU A 37 32.39 2.92 -10.53
C GLU A 37 31.06 2.98 -9.76
N THR A 38 29.96 2.54 -10.37
CA THR A 38 28.61 2.71 -9.82
C THR A 38 27.96 1.43 -9.33
N TYR A 39 28.63 0.28 -9.50
CA TYR A 39 28.07 -1.05 -9.27
C TYR A 39 26.77 -1.31 -10.05
N THR A 40 26.64 -0.70 -11.23
CA THR A 40 25.48 -0.85 -12.11
C THR A 40 25.75 -1.93 -13.16
N MET A 41 24.79 -2.81 -13.41
CA MET A 41 24.93 -3.85 -14.43
C MET A 41 25.19 -3.22 -15.83
N PRO A 42 26.29 -3.58 -16.52
CA PRO A 42 26.55 -3.08 -17.86
C PRO A 42 25.57 -3.71 -18.85
N THR A 43 25.18 -2.94 -19.87
CA THR A 43 24.26 -3.45 -20.91
C THR A 43 24.99 -4.07 -22.10
N HIS A 44 26.33 -3.96 -22.16
CA HIS A 44 27.14 -4.43 -23.29
C HIS A 44 27.45 -5.92 -23.15
N VAL A 45 27.05 -6.72 -24.15
CA VAL A 45 27.15 -8.20 -24.08
C VAL A 45 28.58 -8.68 -23.92
N ALA A 46 29.57 -7.98 -24.50
CA ALA A 46 30.98 -8.34 -24.34
C ALA A 46 31.46 -8.29 -22.87
N LEU A 47 30.78 -7.50 -22.03
CA LEU A 47 31.13 -7.32 -20.63
C LEU A 47 30.58 -8.42 -19.71
N GLU A 48 29.75 -9.34 -20.22
CA GLU A 48 29.29 -10.49 -19.44
C GLU A 48 30.44 -11.45 -19.10
N SER A 49 31.48 -11.48 -19.94
CA SER A 49 32.69 -12.29 -19.77
C SER A 49 33.93 -11.48 -19.35
N ASP A 50 33.77 -10.21 -18.97
CA ASP A 50 34.89 -9.35 -18.57
C ASP A 50 35.39 -9.71 -17.17
N GLU A 51 36.70 -9.90 -17.04
CA GLU A 51 37.35 -10.38 -15.82
C GLU A 51 37.13 -9.45 -14.62
N GLU A 52 37.20 -8.13 -14.83
CA GLU A 52 37.04 -7.12 -13.77
C GLU A 52 35.61 -7.07 -13.23
N ILE A 53 34.64 -7.40 -14.08
CA ILE A 53 33.22 -7.43 -13.73
C ILE A 53 32.84 -8.75 -13.06
N ILE A 54 33.44 -9.87 -13.48
CA ILE A 54 33.24 -11.19 -12.87
C ILE A 54 33.91 -11.28 -11.51
N GLU A 55 35.08 -10.66 -11.34
CA GLU A 55 35.79 -10.65 -10.06
C GLU A 55 35.11 -9.74 -9.01
N ASP A 56 34.34 -8.74 -9.44
CA ASP A 56 33.55 -7.91 -8.53
C ASP A 56 32.35 -8.71 -7.97
N PRO A 57 32.27 -8.91 -6.64
CA PRO A 57 31.26 -9.77 -6.03
C PRO A 57 29.82 -9.21 -6.14
N VAL A 58 29.66 -7.90 -6.31
CA VAL A 58 28.34 -7.27 -6.47
C VAL A 58 27.86 -7.43 -7.91
N LEU A 59 28.71 -7.08 -8.88
CA LEU A 59 28.37 -7.17 -10.30
C LEU A 59 28.18 -8.63 -10.75
N SER A 60 29.06 -9.54 -10.33
CA SER A 60 28.91 -10.98 -10.62
C SER A 60 27.64 -11.56 -10.02
N GLY A 61 27.27 -11.20 -8.78
CA GLY A 61 26.01 -11.61 -8.16
C GLY A 61 24.78 -11.15 -8.96
N PHE A 62 24.78 -9.92 -9.46
CA PHE A 62 23.71 -9.43 -10.35
C PHE A 62 23.64 -10.22 -11.67
N PHE A 63 24.79 -10.57 -12.28
CA PHE A 63 24.84 -11.41 -13.49
C PHE A 63 24.39 -12.85 -13.27
N GLU A 64 24.72 -13.44 -12.12
CA GLU A 64 24.20 -14.75 -11.75
C GLU A 64 22.67 -14.69 -11.61
N GLN A 65 22.15 -13.64 -10.97
CA GLN A 65 20.71 -13.44 -10.78
C GLN A 65 19.94 -13.33 -12.11
N THR A 66 20.50 -12.68 -13.13
CA THR A 66 19.86 -12.61 -14.46
C THR A 66 19.79 -13.96 -15.17
N LYS A 67 20.75 -14.87 -14.90
CA LYS A 67 20.79 -16.23 -15.46
C LYS A 67 19.76 -17.16 -14.82
N VAL A 68 19.35 -16.92 -13.57
CA VAL A 68 18.31 -17.70 -12.88
C VAL A 68 16.89 -17.38 -13.41
N GLY A 69 16.76 -16.42 -14.35
CA GLY A 69 15.48 -16.09 -14.98
C GLY A 69 14.43 -15.52 -14.02
N THR A 70 14.83 -15.10 -12.82
CA THR A 70 13.92 -14.40 -11.92
C THR A 70 13.54 -13.08 -12.58
N PRO A 71 12.24 -12.81 -12.80
CA PRO A 71 11.80 -11.53 -13.35
C PRO A 71 12.35 -10.40 -12.48
N ALA A 72 12.57 -9.23 -13.10
CA ALA A 72 13.03 -8.02 -12.41
C ALA A 72 12.32 -7.91 -11.05
N PRO A 73 13.06 -7.60 -9.96
CA PRO A 73 12.50 -7.64 -8.62
C PRO A 73 11.21 -6.84 -8.60
N THR A 74 10.14 -7.49 -8.13
CA THR A 74 8.86 -6.81 -7.98
C THR A 74 9.06 -5.57 -7.09
N THR A 75 8.21 -4.55 -7.22
CA THR A 75 8.26 -3.37 -6.34
C THR A 75 8.36 -3.76 -4.86
N ARG A 76 7.76 -4.88 -4.48
CA ARG A 76 7.87 -5.48 -3.14
C ARG A 76 9.25 -6.05 -2.83
N ALA A 77 9.84 -6.84 -3.73
CA ALA A 77 11.18 -7.36 -3.52
C ALA A 77 12.22 -6.22 -3.36
N MET A 78 11.99 -5.11 -4.08
CA MET A 78 12.76 -3.88 -3.88
C MET A 78 12.45 -3.22 -2.52
N SER A 79 11.17 -3.06 -2.15
CA SER A 79 10.78 -2.37 -0.90
C SER A 79 11.30 -3.09 0.35
N LEU A 80 11.34 -4.43 0.35
CA LEU A 80 11.95 -5.23 1.43
C LEU A 80 13.39 -4.81 1.74
N VAL A 81 14.14 -4.32 0.73
CA VAL A 81 15.51 -3.85 0.89
C VAL A 81 15.54 -2.35 1.18
N TYR A 82 14.78 -1.54 0.44
CA TYR A 82 14.83 -0.08 0.57
C TYR A 82 14.17 0.46 1.85
N ASP A 83 13.11 -0.15 2.36
CA ASP A 83 12.41 0.35 3.54
C ASP A 83 13.29 0.25 4.81
N PRO A 84 13.96 -0.89 5.09
CA PRO A 84 14.95 -0.94 6.16
C PRO A 84 16.13 0.01 5.92
N LEU A 85 16.61 0.13 4.68
CA LEU A 85 17.72 1.05 4.38
C LEU A 85 17.35 2.51 4.61
N SER A 86 16.11 2.92 4.35
CA SER A 86 15.62 4.27 4.64
C SER A 86 15.75 4.59 6.13
N THR A 87 15.33 3.65 6.99
CA THR A 87 15.45 3.79 8.44
C THR A 87 16.92 3.80 8.88
N ALA A 88 17.76 2.94 8.31
CA ALA A 88 19.19 2.92 8.62
C ALA A 88 19.89 4.23 8.20
N PHE A 89 19.56 4.75 7.02
CA PHE A 89 20.08 6.03 6.54
C PHE A 89 19.70 7.14 7.53
N GLU A 90 18.45 7.18 7.97
CA GLU A 90 18.01 8.20 8.90
C GLU A 90 18.68 8.06 10.28
N GLN A 91 18.82 6.84 10.81
CA GLN A 91 19.53 6.63 12.08
C GLN A 91 21.00 7.06 12.02
N ALA A 92 21.66 6.82 10.88
CA ALA A 92 23.03 7.26 10.66
C ALA A 92 23.11 8.78 10.49
N TYR A 93 22.17 9.38 9.75
CA TYR A 93 22.12 10.82 9.49
C TYR A 93 21.82 11.64 10.76
N SER A 94 20.90 11.13 11.60
CA SER A 94 20.51 11.74 12.88
C SER A 94 21.43 11.35 14.05
N GLU A 95 22.52 10.64 13.79
CA GLU A 95 23.51 10.19 14.78
C GLU A 95 22.92 9.34 15.93
N ILE A 96 21.79 8.67 15.70
CA ILE A 96 21.16 7.75 16.67
C ILE A 96 21.97 6.47 16.81
N ALA A 97 22.52 5.99 15.70
CA ALA A 97 23.31 4.77 15.62
C ALA A 97 24.52 4.99 14.70
N SER A 98 25.58 4.22 14.93
CA SER A 98 26.70 4.18 13.98
C SER A 98 26.24 3.58 12.64
N THR A 99 26.96 3.89 11.55
CA THR A 99 26.63 3.32 10.22
C THR A 99 26.64 1.80 10.20
N GLU A 100 27.53 1.17 10.97
CA GLU A 100 27.60 -0.29 11.12
C GLU A 100 26.39 -0.86 11.87
N GLU A 101 25.99 -0.25 12.98
CA GLU A 101 24.81 -0.66 13.74
C GLU A 101 23.52 -0.46 12.93
N ALA A 102 23.38 0.68 12.24
CA ALA A 102 22.22 1.00 11.41
C ALA A 102 22.06 -0.01 10.25
N LEU A 103 23.16 -0.33 9.55
CA LEU A 103 23.15 -1.35 8.49
C LEU A 103 22.88 -2.75 9.03
N SER A 104 23.42 -3.09 10.20
CA SER A 104 23.12 -4.37 10.86
C SER A 104 21.63 -4.47 11.21
N GLY A 105 21.04 -3.39 11.72
CA GLY A 105 19.60 -3.30 12.00
C GLY A 105 18.75 -3.46 10.75
N ALA A 106 19.10 -2.80 9.65
CA ALA A 106 18.41 -2.97 8.37
C ALA A 106 18.47 -4.41 7.85
N ASN A 107 19.63 -5.07 7.98
CA ASN A 107 19.77 -6.47 7.59
C ASN A 107 18.95 -7.42 8.48
N GLN A 108 18.83 -7.13 9.78
CA GLN A 108 17.98 -7.88 10.68
C GLN A 108 16.50 -7.72 10.29
N GLN A 109 16.03 -6.49 10.08
CA GLN A 109 14.64 -6.23 9.68
C GLN A 109 14.31 -6.90 8.33
N LEU A 110 15.22 -6.82 7.34
CA LEU A 110 15.06 -7.53 6.07
C LEU A 110 14.89 -9.04 6.29
N LYS A 111 15.71 -9.65 7.15
CA LYS A 111 15.60 -11.08 7.46
C LYS A 111 14.28 -11.43 8.13
N GLU A 112 13.81 -10.60 9.06
CA GLU A 112 12.51 -10.77 9.71
C GLU A 112 11.36 -10.65 8.70
N GLN A 113 11.38 -9.65 7.82
CA GLN A 113 10.41 -9.49 6.75
C GLN A 113 10.44 -10.65 5.75
N ILE A 114 11.62 -11.20 5.41
CA ILE A 114 11.73 -12.39 4.55
C ILE A 114 11.18 -13.64 5.26
N ALA A 115 11.41 -13.77 6.58
CA ALA A 115 10.97 -14.93 7.35
C ALA A 115 9.43 -15.02 7.43
N THR A 116 8.72 -13.90 7.36
CA THR A 116 7.25 -13.85 7.34
C THR A 116 6.65 -14.10 5.96
N LEU A 117 7.46 -14.10 4.88
CA LEU A 117 6.97 -14.39 3.55
C LEU A 117 6.56 -15.86 3.42
N ALA A 118 5.30 -16.10 3.10
CA ALA A 118 4.85 -17.38 2.61
C ALA A 118 5.64 -17.72 1.33
N ARG A 119 6.36 -18.84 1.36
CA ARG A 119 6.97 -19.40 0.15
C ARG A 119 5.94 -20.31 -0.50
N ALA A 120 5.73 -20.13 -1.81
CA ALA A 120 4.98 -21.12 -2.56
C ALA A 120 5.65 -22.48 -2.35
N GLU A 121 4.85 -23.50 -2.05
CA GLU A 121 5.34 -24.87 -2.18
C GLU A 121 5.86 -25.05 -3.61
N PRO A 122 6.92 -25.85 -3.82
CA PRO A 122 7.37 -26.19 -5.16
C PRO A 122 6.14 -26.59 -5.97
N TYR A 123 5.99 -26.02 -7.16
CA TYR A 123 4.89 -26.40 -8.05
C TYR A 123 4.94 -27.94 -8.15
N PRO A 124 3.90 -28.67 -7.69
CA PRO A 124 3.89 -30.10 -7.90
C PRO A 124 4.01 -30.29 -9.41
N LEU A 125 4.95 -31.14 -9.86
CA LEU A 125 4.94 -31.57 -11.25
C LEU A 125 3.50 -32.00 -11.54
N ALA A 126 2.92 -31.46 -12.62
CA ALA A 126 1.53 -31.73 -12.92
C ALA A 126 1.39 -33.23 -13.23
N ASP A 127 1.07 -34.03 -12.22
CA ASP A 127 0.74 -35.43 -12.38
C ASP A 127 -0.55 -35.48 -13.19
N GLY A 128 -0.48 -36.01 -14.41
CA GLY A 128 -1.64 -36.13 -15.27
C GLY A 128 -1.77 -35.05 -16.34
N TYR A 129 -0.70 -34.76 -17.09
CA TYR A 129 -0.95 -34.45 -18.49
C TYR A 129 -1.63 -35.67 -19.13
N ARG A 130 -2.58 -35.43 -20.04
CA ARG A 130 -3.28 -36.45 -20.83
C ARG A 130 -2.26 -37.25 -21.64
N THR A 131 -1.66 -38.24 -20.99
CA THR A 131 -0.47 -38.91 -21.45
C THR A 131 -0.75 -40.38 -21.66
N ILE A 132 -0.05 -40.94 -22.63
CA ILE A 132 0.03 -42.38 -22.83
C ILE A 132 1.51 -42.73 -22.90
N THR A 133 1.94 -43.62 -22.01
CA THR A 133 3.30 -44.17 -22.02
C THR A 133 3.40 -45.27 -23.08
N ILE A 134 4.39 -45.16 -23.95
CA ILE A 134 4.78 -46.20 -24.89
C ILE A 134 6.21 -46.65 -24.61
N GLU A 135 6.46 -47.95 -24.76
CA GLU A 135 7.78 -48.55 -24.58
C GLU A 135 8.07 -49.42 -25.81
N PHE A 136 9.19 -49.17 -26.48
CA PHE A 136 9.60 -49.95 -27.65
C PHE A 136 11.11 -50.17 -27.70
N GLU A 137 11.51 -51.28 -28.34
CA GLU A 137 12.91 -51.65 -28.49
C GLU A 137 13.55 -50.98 -29.70
N THR A 138 14.75 -50.43 -29.50
CA THR A 138 15.57 -49.83 -30.56
C THR A 138 16.37 -50.95 -31.23
N ASN A 139 15.84 -51.51 -32.32
CA ASN A 139 16.47 -52.59 -33.10
C ASN A 139 17.73 -52.14 -33.90
N ASN A 140 18.64 -51.38 -33.27
CA ASN A 140 19.80 -50.71 -33.88
C ASN A 140 19.45 -49.75 -35.04
N SER A 141 18.21 -49.25 -35.08
CA SER A 141 17.79 -48.23 -36.04
C SER A 141 18.13 -46.82 -35.55
N TYR A 142 18.34 -45.92 -36.51
CA TYR A 142 18.84 -44.56 -36.31
C TYR A 142 17.74 -43.49 -36.28
N SER A 143 16.49 -43.84 -36.62
CA SER A 143 15.35 -42.92 -36.63
C SER A 143 14.03 -43.62 -36.29
N PHE A 144 13.23 -42.96 -35.45
CA PHE A 144 11.88 -43.39 -35.11
C PHE A 144 10.90 -42.22 -35.26
N ASP A 145 9.77 -42.48 -35.89
CA ASP A 145 8.66 -41.54 -36.04
C ASP A 145 7.44 -42.11 -35.33
N VAL A 146 6.96 -41.39 -34.32
CA VAL A 146 5.79 -41.78 -33.51
C VAL A 146 4.56 -41.08 -34.07
N TYR A 147 3.58 -41.86 -34.51
CA TYR A 147 2.30 -41.39 -35.00
C TYR A 147 1.19 -41.67 -34.00
N VAL A 148 0.27 -40.72 -33.85
CA VAL A 148 -0.94 -40.83 -33.02
C VAL A 148 -2.14 -40.54 -33.92
N ASP A 149 -3.06 -41.49 -34.03
CA ASP A 149 -4.25 -41.41 -34.92
C ASP A 149 -3.90 -41.10 -36.40
N GLY A 150 -2.68 -41.40 -36.84
CA GLY A 150 -2.18 -41.17 -38.20
C GLY A 150 -1.44 -39.83 -38.40
N ASP A 151 -1.37 -38.98 -37.39
CA ASP A 151 -0.61 -37.73 -37.41
C ASP A 151 0.74 -37.89 -36.70
N LEU A 152 1.80 -37.27 -37.24
CA LEU A 152 3.14 -37.33 -36.65
C LEU A 152 3.17 -36.53 -35.34
N HIS A 153 3.51 -37.20 -34.24
CA HIS A 153 3.53 -36.62 -32.90
C HIS A 153 4.95 -36.33 -32.40
N THR A 154 5.86 -37.32 -32.47
CA THR A 154 7.22 -37.19 -31.93
C THR A 154 8.23 -37.79 -32.90
N GLU A 155 9.32 -37.07 -33.16
CA GLU A 155 10.47 -37.57 -33.93
C GLU A 155 11.63 -37.87 -33.00
N ILE A 156 12.19 -39.08 -33.12
CA ILE A 156 13.39 -39.50 -32.39
C ILE A 156 14.49 -39.80 -33.41
N ARG A 157 15.69 -39.26 -33.17
CA ARG A 157 16.86 -39.42 -34.04
C ARG A 157 18.09 -39.76 -33.22
N MET A 158 19.03 -40.48 -33.82
CA MET A 158 20.28 -40.83 -33.15
C MET A 158 21.26 -39.65 -33.09
N GLN A 159 21.92 -39.47 -31.95
CA GLN A 159 22.83 -38.35 -31.68
C GLN A 159 24.29 -38.64 -32.10
N GLU A 160 24.95 -37.66 -32.74
CA GLU A 160 26.42 -37.64 -32.96
C GLU A 160 27.18 -36.60 -32.09
N GLY A 161 26.51 -35.81 -31.22
CA GLY A 161 27.19 -34.86 -30.31
C GLY A 161 26.29 -34.16 -29.27
N SER A 162 26.88 -33.59 -28.20
CA SER A 162 26.24 -33.28 -26.89
C SER A 162 25.45 -31.96 -26.75
N ASN A 163 25.01 -31.31 -27.84
CA ASN A 163 24.24 -30.07 -27.72
C ASN A 163 22.72 -30.36 -27.69
N GLY A 164 22.05 -30.06 -26.58
CA GLY A 164 20.59 -30.18 -26.45
C GLY A 164 20.12 -29.73 -25.07
N SER A 165 18.83 -29.46 -24.91
CA SER A 165 18.20 -29.10 -23.64
C SER A 165 17.07 -30.07 -23.30
N VAL A 166 16.80 -30.26 -22.02
CA VAL A 166 15.60 -30.96 -21.55
C VAL A 166 14.45 -29.94 -21.46
N LEU A 167 13.32 -30.23 -22.12
CA LEU A 167 12.11 -29.41 -22.05
C LEU A 167 11.02 -30.22 -21.33
N GLY A 168 10.47 -29.67 -20.24
CA GLY A 168 9.59 -30.40 -19.31
C GLY A 168 8.11 -30.49 -19.70
N TYR A 169 7.78 -30.62 -21.00
CA TYR A 169 6.38 -30.70 -21.45
C TYR A 169 5.95 -32.11 -21.87
N ASP A 170 6.88 -32.94 -22.36
CA ASP A 170 6.76 -34.35 -22.72
C ASP A 170 8.05 -35.07 -22.26
N SER A 171 8.00 -36.36 -21.95
CA SER A 171 9.18 -37.09 -21.47
C SER A 171 9.47 -38.30 -22.35
N CYS A 172 10.72 -38.46 -22.76
CA CYS A 172 11.21 -39.70 -23.35
C CYS A 172 12.50 -40.06 -22.63
N THR A 173 12.66 -41.32 -22.23
CA THR A 173 13.82 -41.80 -21.49
C THR A 173 14.45 -43.00 -22.19
N ASP A 174 15.74 -43.20 -21.94
CA ASP A 174 16.49 -44.42 -22.31
C ASP A 174 16.36 -45.54 -21.26
N GLY A 175 15.33 -45.47 -20.41
CA GLY A 175 15.09 -46.32 -19.25
C GLY A 175 15.65 -45.78 -17.93
N THR A 176 16.58 -44.82 -17.95
CA THR A 176 17.08 -44.16 -16.72
C THR A 176 17.32 -42.66 -16.83
N ASN A 177 17.66 -42.16 -18.02
CA ASN A 177 17.94 -40.75 -18.27
C ASN A 177 16.97 -40.18 -19.31
N GLU A 178 16.62 -38.92 -19.16
CA GLU A 178 15.80 -38.21 -20.11
C GLU A 178 16.57 -37.88 -21.41
N LEU A 179 15.93 -38.10 -22.56
CA LEU A 179 16.51 -37.85 -23.87
C LEU A 179 16.62 -36.34 -24.13
N LEU A 180 17.80 -35.91 -24.57
CA LEU A 180 18.06 -34.54 -24.96
C LEU A 180 17.19 -34.13 -26.16
N GLN A 181 16.81 -32.86 -26.23
CA GLN A 181 15.99 -32.33 -27.32
C GLN A 181 16.72 -31.20 -28.07
N ILE A 182 16.60 -31.21 -29.40
CA ILE A 182 17.01 -30.10 -30.28
C ILE A 182 15.78 -29.69 -31.10
N GLY A 183 15.20 -28.53 -30.80
CA GLY A 183 13.94 -28.12 -31.43
C GLY A 183 12.77 -29.03 -31.00
N GLN A 184 12.22 -29.81 -31.93
CA GLN A 184 11.11 -30.76 -31.68
C GLN A 184 11.55 -32.23 -31.78
N ILE A 185 12.86 -32.48 -31.93
CA ILE A 185 13.41 -33.81 -32.17
C ILE A 185 14.11 -34.30 -30.90
N ARG A 186 13.75 -35.51 -30.47
CA ARG A 186 14.37 -36.20 -29.34
C ARG A 186 15.59 -36.99 -29.80
N MET A 187 16.65 -36.93 -29.01
CA MET A 187 17.95 -37.48 -29.36
C MET A 187 18.23 -38.74 -28.54
N VAL A 188 18.38 -39.88 -29.22
CA VAL A 188 18.68 -41.19 -28.59
C VAL A 188 20.15 -41.56 -28.78
N GLN A 189 20.74 -42.24 -27.79
CA GLN A 189 22.13 -42.69 -27.84
C GLN A 189 22.26 -44.06 -28.52
N ALA A 190 23.42 -44.33 -29.14
CA ALA A 190 23.72 -45.58 -29.82
C ALA A 190 23.59 -46.85 -28.94
N SER A 191 23.77 -46.69 -27.62
CA SER A 191 23.76 -47.79 -26.65
C SER A 191 22.38 -48.08 -26.06
N THR A 192 21.38 -47.22 -26.32
CA THR A 192 20.02 -47.38 -25.81
C THR A 192 19.36 -48.56 -26.50
N ARG A 193 18.71 -49.45 -25.72
CA ARG A 193 17.98 -50.63 -26.21
C ARG A 193 16.47 -50.52 -26.11
N VAL A 194 15.99 -49.72 -25.17
CA VAL A 194 14.58 -49.50 -24.89
C VAL A 194 14.38 -48.00 -24.79
N VAL A 195 13.35 -47.50 -25.44
CA VAL A 195 12.92 -46.10 -25.31
C VAL A 195 11.52 -46.11 -24.76
N GLU A 196 11.33 -45.39 -23.66
CA GLU A 196 10.04 -45.14 -23.04
C GLU A 196 9.67 -43.68 -23.26
N CYS A 197 8.51 -43.41 -23.85
CA CYS A 197 8.03 -42.06 -24.11
C CYS A 197 6.62 -41.86 -23.54
N GLU A 198 6.44 -40.78 -22.78
CA GLU A 198 5.14 -40.26 -22.38
C GLU A 198 4.63 -39.27 -23.44
N LEU A 199 3.72 -39.74 -24.28
CA LEU A 199 3.11 -38.93 -25.34
C LEU A 199 2.00 -38.07 -24.75
N THR A 200 2.07 -36.75 -24.92
CA THR A 200 1.14 -35.79 -24.34
C THR A 200 0.01 -35.41 -25.31
N GLY A 201 -0.98 -34.63 -24.86
CA GLY A 201 -2.02 -34.08 -25.76
C GLY A 201 -3.14 -35.04 -26.18
N MET A 202 -3.28 -36.18 -25.51
CA MET A 202 -4.33 -37.17 -25.81
C MET A 202 -5.74 -36.65 -25.45
N VAL A 203 -6.78 -37.20 -26.08
CA VAL A 203 -8.17 -36.90 -25.74
C VAL A 203 -8.66 -37.89 -24.66
N PRO A 204 -9.22 -37.44 -23.52
CA PRO A 204 -9.69 -38.35 -22.47
C PRO A 204 -10.83 -39.24 -22.96
N ASP A 205 -10.86 -40.48 -22.47
CA ASP A 205 -11.89 -41.49 -22.77
C ASP A 205 -12.08 -41.81 -24.28
N LYS A 206 -11.07 -41.47 -25.10
CA LYS A 206 -10.98 -41.84 -26.51
C LYS A 206 -9.82 -42.83 -26.67
N GLU A 207 -10.08 -43.96 -27.32
CA GLU A 207 -8.99 -44.82 -27.79
C GLU A 207 -8.21 -44.12 -28.89
N HIS A 208 -6.89 -44.06 -28.71
CA HIS A 208 -5.93 -43.58 -29.68
C HIS A 208 -5.11 -44.73 -30.23
N LEU A 209 -4.89 -44.75 -31.55
CA LEU A 209 -3.97 -45.68 -32.20
C LEU A 209 -2.58 -45.05 -32.22
N ILE A 210 -1.60 -45.71 -31.61
CA ILE A 210 -0.22 -45.23 -31.57
C ILE A 210 0.66 -46.21 -32.34
N GLU A 211 1.41 -45.69 -33.30
CA GLU A 211 2.29 -46.48 -34.17
C GLU A 211 3.68 -45.85 -34.22
N VAL A 212 4.72 -46.67 -34.08
CA VAL A 212 6.11 -46.23 -34.19
C VAL A 212 6.71 -46.86 -35.43
N TYR A 213 7.21 -46.02 -36.32
CA TYR A 213 7.87 -46.43 -37.55
C TYR A 213 9.36 -46.18 -37.45
N SER A 214 10.15 -47.11 -38.00
CA SER A 214 11.59 -46.98 -38.19
C SER A 214 11.88 -47.24 -39.66
N GLU A 215 12.51 -46.29 -40.36
CA GLU A 215 12.83 -46.42 -41.79
C GLU A 215 11.65 -46.92 -42.65
N GLN A 216 10.42 -46.51 -42.31
CA GLN A 216 9.14 -46.91 -42.94
C GLN A 216 8.65 -48.34 -42.62
N GLU A 217 9.29 -49.07 -41.71
CA GLU A 217 8.79 -50.32 -41.15
C GLU A 217 8.11 -50.08 -39.79
N LEU A 218 6.97 -50.73 -39.56
CA LEU A 218 6.23 -50.65 -38.29
C LEU A 218 6.96 -51.47 -37.23
N VAL A 219 7.43 -50.80 -36.17
CA VAL A 219 8.19 -51.43 -35.05
C VAL A 219 7.30 -51.69 -33.86
N TYR A 220 6.36 -50.79 -33.56
CA TYR A 220 5.47 -50.88 -32.42
C TYR A 220 4.09 -50.35 -32.78
N SER A 221 3.04 -51.01 -32.27
CA SER A 221 1.65 -50.56 -32.45
C SER A 221 0.84 -50.93 -31.22
N THR A 222 0.12 -49.96 -30.66
CA THR A 222 -0.78 -50.17 -29.53
C THR A 222 -2.02 -49.30 -29.62
N ARG A 223 -3.09 -49.72 -28.95
CA ARG A 223 -4.26 -48.89 -28.69
C ARG A 223 -4.33 -48.60 -27.22
N ALA A 224 -4.36 -47.33 -26.88
CA ALA A 224 -4.36 -46.88 -25.51
C ALA A 224 -5.29 -45.68 -25.35
N GLN A 225 -5.73 -45.47 -24.12
CA GLN A 225 -6.61 -44.37 -23.73
C GLN A 225 -6.10 -43.80 -22.42
N THR A 226 -6.31 -42.51 -22.22
CA THR A 226 -6.07 -41.85 -20.94
C THR A 226 -7.42 -41.48 -20.31
N THR A 227 -7.59 -41.74 -19.02
CA THR A 227 -8.80 -41.39 -18.26
C THR A 227 -8.59 -40.10 -17.44
N VAL A 228 -7.48 -39.41 -17.65
CA VAL A 228 -7.14 -38.20 -16.91
C VAL A 228 -7.96 -37.04 -17.47
N GLU A 229 -9.00 -36.66 -16.74
CA GLU A 229 -9.81 -35.47 -17.05
C GLU A 229 -9.15 -34.19 -16.51
N ASP A 230 -9.49 -33.05 -17.11
CA ASP A 230 -9.08 -31.75 -16.59
C ASP A 230 -9.74 -31.53 -15.21
N GLU A 231 -8.94 -31.56 -14.13
CA GLU A 231 -9.42 -31.07 -12.84
C GLU A 231 -9.70 -29.57 -12.97
N ARG A 232 -10.99 -29.21 -12.98
CA ARG A 232 -11.36 -27.80 -12.88
C ARG A 232 -10.85 -27.29 -11.53
N PRO A 233 -10.14 -26.14 -11.49
CA PRO A 233 -9.80 -25.52 -10.24
C PRO A 233 -11.07 -25.39 -9.39
N LYS A 234 -11.00 -25.72 -8.10
CA LYS A 234 -12.11 -25.51 -7.19
C LYS A 234 -12.59 -24.06 -7.33
N ALA A 235 -13.91 -23.86 -7.35
CA ALA A 235 -14.46 -22.51 -7.39
C ALA A 235 -13.84 -21.68 -6.25
N GLY A 236 -13.42 -20.44 -6.57
CA GLY A 236 -12.79 -19.56 -5.59
C GLY A 236 -13.70 -19.33 -4.37
N ASP A 237 -13.09 -19.00 -3.23
CA ASP A 237 -13.82 -18.75 -2.00
C ASP A 237 -14.83 -17.60 -2.19
N THR A 238 -16.11 -17.89 -1.90
CA THR A 238 -17.20 -16.91 -1.98
C THR A 238 -17.51 -16.26 -0.63
N SER A 239 -16.81 -16.66 0.43
CA SER A 239 -16.96 -16.10 1.78
C SER A 239 -16.83 -14.58 1.83
N PRO A 240 -15.90 -13.93 1.10
CA PRO A 240 -15.83 -12.47 1.07
C PRO A 240 -17.10 -11.80 0.51
N VAL A 241 -17.70 -12.39 -0.53
CA VAL A 241 -18.93 -11.88 -1.15
C VAL A 241 -20.12 -12.06 -0.21
N LEU A 242 -20.23 -13.23 0.44
CA LEU A 242 -21.28 -13.51 1.42
C LEU A 242 -21.16 -12.60 2.64
N PHE A 243 -19.94 -12.36 3.12
CA PHE A 243 -19.67 -11.40 4.20
C PHE A 243 -20.13 -9.99 3.80
N ALA A 244 -19.80 -9.55 2.58
CA ALA A 244 -20.21 -8.24 2.08
C ALA A 244 -21.73 -8.07 2.06
N LEU A 245 -22.44 -9.03 1.47
CA LEU A 245 -23.90 -9.03 1.44
C LEU A 245 -24.49 -9.05 2.86
N GLY A 246 -23.94 -9.88 3.75
CA GLY A 246 -24.35 -9.95 5.14
C GLY A 246 -24.19 -8.62 5.88
N ALA A 247 -23.02 -8.00 5.77
CA ALA A 247 -22.70 -6.71 6.39
C ALA A 247 -23.64 -5.59 5.89
N ILE A 248 -23.92 -5.53 4.59
CA ILE A 248 -24.83 -4.54 4.00
C ILE A 248 -26.25 -4.77 4.51
N VAL A 249 -26.75 -6.01 4.46
CA VAL A 249 -28.11 -6.36 4.91
C VAL A 249 -28.29 -6.06 6.40
N LEU A 250 -27.34 -6.44 7.25
CA LEU A 250 -27.38 -6.16 8.69
C LEU A 250 -27.36 -4.65 8.97
N SER A 251 -26.53 -3.90 8.26
CA SER A 251 -26.46 -2.44 8.38
C SER A 251 -27.80 -1.78 8.01
N LEU A 252 -28.43 -2.22 6.93
CA LEU A 252 -29.75 -1.74 6.51
C LEU A 252 -30.83 -2.08 7.54
N ILE A 253 -30.83 -3.31 8.08
CA ILE A 253 -31.76 -3.71 9.13
C ILE A 253 -31.59 -2.84 10.37
N ALA A 254 -30.34 -2.59 10.80
CA ALA A 254 -30.05 -1.75 11.96
C ALA A 254 -30.54 -0.31 11.75
N LEU A 255 -30.23 0.30 10.60
CA LEU A 255 -30.62 1.67 10.26
C LEU A 255 -32.15 1.83 10.17
N LEU A 256 -32.84 0.91 9.49
CA LEU A 256 -34.30 0.96 9.36
C LEU A 256 -35.01 0.65 10.69
N SER A 257 -34.45 -0.24 11.51
CA SER A 257 -34.97 -0.53 12.85
C SER A 257 -34.81 0.68 13.78
N PHE A 258 -33.67 1.37 13.71
CA PHE A 258 -33.44 2.60 14.44
C PHE A 258 -34.38 3.73 14.00
N ALA A 259 -34.57 3.91 12.69
CA ALA A 259 -35.51 4.89 12.14
C ALA A 259 -36.95 4.62 12.63
N LYS A 260 -37.39 3.36 12.56
CA LYS A 260 -38.70 2.92 13.08
C LYS A 260 -38.82 3.16 14.59
N TRP A 261 -37.80 2.82 15.37
CA TRP A 261 -37.80 3.06 16.81
C TRP A 261 -37.92 4.55 17.14
N ASN A 262 -37.16 5.40 16.44
CA ASN A 262 -37.23 6.85 16.63
C ASN A 262 -38.61 7.41 16.25
N ASP A 263 -39.21 6.92 15.17
CA ASP A 263 -40.57 7.30 14.77
C ASP A 263 -41.63 6.89 15.80
N THR A 264 -41.51 5.69 16.39
CA THR A 264 -42.41 5.27 17.47
C THR A 264 -42.25 6.14 18.71
N LYS A 265 -41.02 6.52 19.05
CA LYS A 265 -40.74 7.43 20.18
C LYS A 265 -41.33 8.83 19.94
N LEU A 266 -41.33 9.31 18.70
CA LEU A 266 -41.85 10.62 18.30
C LEU A 266 -43.34 10.60 17.93
N GLY A 267 -44.04 9.47 18.05
CA GLY A 267 -45.47 9.35 17.75
C GLY A 267 -45.84 9.49 16.26
N ARG A 268 -44.87 9.30 15.34
CA ARG A 268 -45.07 9.48 13.89
C ARG A 268 -45.71 8.24 13.28
N THR A 269 -46.96 8.33 12.83
CA THR A 269 -47.74 7.18 12.31
C THR A 269 -47.71 7.00 10.78
N LYS A 270 -47.21 8.00 10.02
CA LYS A 270 -47.13 7.96 8.54
C LYS A 270 -45.73 8.27 8.01
N SER A 271 -44.73 7.43 8.32
CA SER A 271 -43.35 7.65 7.88
C SER A 271 -42.89 6.78 6.69
N LYS A 272 -43.75 5.94 6.10
CA LYS A 272 -43.35 5.02 5.01
C LYS A 272 -42.75 5.74 3.79
N LEU A 273 -43.33 6.87 3.37
CA LEU A 273 -42.80 7.67 2.26
C LEU A 273 -41.45 8.31 2.61
N ALA A 274 -41.28 8.77 3.86
CA ALA A 274 -40.00 9.35 4.33
C ALA A 274 -38.87 8.30 4.29
N HIS A 275 -39.14 7.07 4.72
CA HIS A 275 -38.18 5.98 4.62
C HIS A 275 -37.81 5.66 3.16
N PHE A 276 -38.79 5.67 2.25
CA PHE A 276 -38.53 5.44 0.82
C PHE A 276 -37.62 6.52 0.22
N TYR A 277 -37.81 7.80 0.58
CA TYR A 277 -36.94 8.88 0.10
C TYR A 277 -35.52 8.83 0.66
N VAL A 278 -35.34 8.32 1.89
CA VAL A 278 -34.02 8.23 2.54
C VAL A 278 -33.33 6.90 2.23
N ALA A 279 -34.06 5.88 1.76
CA ALA A 279 -33.52 4.54 1.47
C ALA A 279 -32.31 4.53 0.51
N PRO A 280 -32.26 5.29 -0.61
CA PRO A 280 -31.08 5.33 -1.46
C PRO A 280 -29.82 5.83 -0.72
N ALA A 281 -29.98 6.81 0.18
CA ALA A 281 -28.88 7.31 0.99
C ALA A 281 -28.44 6.29 2.04
N LEU A 282 -29.37 5.58 2.69
CA LEU A 282 -29.02 4.51 3.64
C LEU A 282 -28.33 3.34 2.96
N LEU A 283 -28.74 2.99 1.74
CA LEU A 283 -28.08 1.96 0.93
C LEU A 283 -26.65 2.37 0.57
N ALA A 284 -26.46 3.61 0.11
CA ALA A 284 -25.13 4.14 -0.15
C ALA A 284 -24.25 4.12 1.10
N LEU A 285 -24.78 4.51 2.27
CA LEU A 285 -24.05 4.44 3.55
C LEU A 285 -23.72 2.99 3.94
N ALA A 286 -24.66 2.05 3.77
CA ALA A 286 -24.44 0.64 4.08
C ALA A 286 -23.30 0.05 3.24
N ILE A 287 -23.26 0.36 1.94
CA ILE A 287 -22.27 -0.17 1.00
C ILE A 287 -20.92 0.55 1.11
N LEU A 288 -20.91 1.87 1.15
CA LEU A 288 -19.69 2.67 1.04
C LEU A 288 -19.04 2.98 2.39
N THR A 289 -19.77 2.85 3.49
CA THR A 289 -19.27 3.19 4.84
C THR A 289 -19.31 1.99 5.77
N PHE A 290 -20.47 1.39 5.99
CA PHE A 290 -20.58 0.31 6.98
C PHE A 290 -19.91 -0.99 6.54
N TYR A 291 -20.04 -1.39 5.27
CA TYR A 291 -19.38 -2.60 4.78
C TYR A 291 -17.85 -2.55 4.91
N PRO A 292 -17.13 -1.52 4.41
CA PRO A 292 -15.68 -1.46 4.56
C PRO A 292 -15.23 -1.41 6.02
N VAL A 293 -15.98 -0.71 6.88
CA VAL A 293 -15.70 -0.69 8.33
C VAL A 293 -15.83 -2.07 8.92
N LEU A 294 -16.96 -2.77 8.70
CA LEU A 294 -17.17 -4.13 9.22
C LEU A 294 -16.16 -5.13 8.67
N TYR A 295 -15.76 -4.99 7.40
CA TYR A 295 -14.70 -5.79 6.81
C TYR A 295 -13.34 -5.52 7.45
N GLY A 296 -13.01 -4.25 7.73
CA GLY A 296 -11.82 -3.89 8.51
C GLY A 296 -11.85 -4.47 9.92
N PHE A 297 -13.00 -4.43 10.60
CA PHE A 297 -13.18 -5.10 11.89
C PHE A 297 -12.91 -6.59 11.80
N TRP A 298 -13.36 -7.26 10.74
CA TRP A 298 -13.09 -8.69 10.54
C TRP A 298 -11.62 -8.96 10.24
N LEU A 299 -10.98 -8.16 9.37
CA LEU A 299 -9.55 -8.23 9.06
C LEU A 299 -8.67 -8.15 10.31
N ALA A 300 -9.08 -7.34 11.30
CA ALA A 300 -8.35 -7.20 12.56
C ALA A 300 -8.20 -8.52 13.34
N PHE A 301 -9.02 -9.54 13.07
CA PHE A 301 -8.96 -10.86 13.70
C PHE A 301 -8.37 -11.96 12.80
N THR A 302 -7.78 -11.57 11.67
CA THR A 302 -7.21 -12.50 10.68
C THR A 302 -5.73 -12.23 10.44
N ASP A 303 -5.00 -13.22 9.91
CA ASP A 303 -3.61 -13.09 9.44
C ASP A 303 -3.47 -12.37 8.08
N ALA A 304 -4.45 -11.51 7.76
CA ALA A 304 -4.50 -10.84 6.47
C ALA A 304 -3.24 -10.00 6.22
N ASN A 305 -2.55 -10.30 5.14
CA ASN A 305 -1.39 -9.55 4.68
C ASN A 305 -1.43 -9.47 3.15
N GLN A 306 -0.43 -8.83 2.57
CA GLN A 306 -0.36 -8.63 1.11
C GLN A 306 -0.36 -9.94 0.31
N THR A 307 0.11 -11.06 0.87
CA THR A 307 0.14 -12.38 0.20
C THR A 307 -1.09 -13.23 0.41
N GLN A 308 -1.80 -13.04 1.52
CA GLN A 308 -2.94 -13.86 1.93
C GLN A 308 -4.27 -13.07 1.86
N LEU A 309 -4.29 -11.93 1.17
CA LEU A 309 -5.51 -11.15 1.04
C LEU A 309 -6.53 -11.89 0.15
N GLY A 310 -7.61 -12.35 0.75
CA GLY A 310 -8.65 -13.18 0.14
C GLY A 310 -8.61 -14.65 0.58
N ASP A 311 -7.52 -15.09 1.22
CA ASP A 311 -7.31 -16.45 1.75
C ASP A 311 -6.79 -16.43 3.19
N GLN A 312 -7.16 -15.38 3.94
CA GLN A 312 -6.74 -15.19 5.32
C GLN A 312 -7.47 -16.13 6.28
N SER A 313 -6.76 -16.58 7.29
CA SER A 313 -7.26 -17.41 8.37
C SER A 313 -7.62 -16.58 9.60
N PHE A 314 -8.57 -17.07 10.41
CA PHE A 314 -8.94 -16.42 11.66
C PHE A 314 -7.93 -16.76 12.76
N ILE A 315 -7.27 -15.75 13.31
CA ILE A 315 -6.24 -15.86 14.36
C ILE A 315 -6.68 -15.28 15.71
N GLY A 316 -7.93 -14.81 15.83
CA GLY A 316 -8.43 -14.26 17.08
C GLY A 316 -7.81 -12.90 17.43
N PHE A 317 -7.22 -12.77 18.62
CA PHE A 317 -6.77 -11.47 19.15
C PHE A 317 -5.27 -11.19 18.97
N ASP A 318 -4.55 -12.03 18.22
CA ASP A 318 -3.09 -11.96 18.10
C ASP A 318 -2.61 -10.60 17.58
N ASN A 319 -3.26 -10.06 16.53
CA ASN A 319 -2.96 -8.72 16.03
C ASN A 319 -3.11 -7.64 17.11
N PHE A 320 -4.11 -7.74 18.00
CA PHE A 320 -4.27 -6.75 19.08
C PHE A 320 -3.16 -6.86 20.13
N TRP A 321 -2.72 -8.08 20.45
CA TRP A 321 -1.60 -8.28 21.35
C TRP A 321 -0.31 -7.70 20.79
N GLU A 322 -0.06 -7.88 19.50
CA GLU A 322 1.06 -7.25 18.78
C GLU A 322 1.02 -5.72 18.90
N VAL A 323 -0.15 -5.10 18.66
CA VAL A 323 -0.30 -3.65 18.83
C VAL A 323 0.03 -3.20 20.26
N PHE A 324 -0.56 -3.84 21.28
CA PHE A 324 -0.37 -3.42 22.67
C PHE A 324 1.02 -3.73 23.23
N SER A 325 1.73 -4.70 22.66
CA SER A 325 3.09 -5.06 23.05
C SER A 325 4.18 -4.29 22.28
N SER A 326 3.81 -3.54 21.24
CA SER A 326 4.76 -2.71 20.50
C SER A 326 5.34 -1.58 21.37
N ASN A 327 6.67 -1.43 21.34
CA ASN A 327 7.40 -0.41 22.12
C ASN A 327 6.93 1.03 21.80
N GLY A 328 6.47 1.25 20.57
CA GLY A 328 6.03 2.55 20.08
C GLY A 328 4.59 2.95 20.42
N PHE A 329 3.72 2.01 20.82
CA PHE A 329 2.28 2.26 20.96
C PHE A 329 1.93 3.43 21.88
N LEU A 330 2.49 3.43 23.10
CA LEU A 330 2.20 4.48 24.06
C LEU A 330 2.75 5.84 23.62
N ARG A 331 3.92 5.86 22.97
CA ARG A 331 4.55 7.10 22.45
C ARG A 331 3.65 7.75 21.40
N VAL A 332 3.27 6.99 20.36
CA VAL A 332 2.43 7.50 19.27
C VAL A 332 1.03 7.87 19.75
N ALA A 333 0.45 7.10 20.68
CA ALA A 333 -0.87 7.39 21.24
C ALA A 333 -0.87 8.68 22.09
N LEU A 334 0.14 8.87 22.94
CA LEU A 334 0.30 10.09 23.75
C LEU A 334 0.59 11.30 22.86
N PHE A 335 1.47 11.17 21.87
CA PHE A 335 1.72 12.26 20.93
C PHE A 335 0.47 12.62 20.14
N THR A 336 -0.28 11.64 19.61
CA THR A 336 -1.55 11.87 18.92
C THR A 336 -2.54 12.63 19.80
N LEU A 337 -2.62 12.31 21.09
CA LEU A 337 -3.47 13.03 22.04
C LEU A 337 -3.00 14.47 22.26
N VAL A 338 -1.70 14.68 22.51
CA VAL A 338 -1.10 16.02 22.70
C VAL A 338 -1.29 16.87 21.45
N TRP A 339 -0.91 16.33 20.28
CA TRP A 339 -1.15 16.89 18.96
C TRP A 339 -2.59 17.37 18.80
N THR A 340 -3.56 16.49 19.08
CA THR A 340 -4.98 16.80 18.89
C THR A 340 -5.45 17.88 19.84
N VAL A 341 -5.14 17.77 21.14
CA VAL A 341 -5.59 18.72 22.16
C VAL A 341 -5.00 20.10 21.93
N VAL A 342 -3.70 20.20 21.61
CA VAL A 342 -3.02 21.47 21.37
C VAL A 342 -3.61 22.16 20.13
N ASN A 343 -3.71 21.44 19.02
CA ASN A 343 -4.26 21.97 17.77
C ASN A 343 -5.71 22.43 17.93
N VAL A 344 -6.59 21.58 18.46
CA VAL A 344 -8.02 21.93 18.61
C VAL A 344 -8.22 23.11 19.56
N SER A 345 -7.46 23.15 20.66
CA SER A 345 -7.50 24.28 21.60
C SER A 345 -7.04 25.58 20.93
N ALA A 346 -5.99 25.53 20.11
CA ALA A 346 -5.50 26.68 19.36
C ALA A 346 -6.47 27.10 18.23
N HIS A 347 -7.02 26.15 17.47
CA HIS A 347 -8.00 26.44 16.41
C HIS A 347 -9.22 27.16 16.98
N ILE A 348 -9.78 26.66 18.10
CA ILE A 348 -10.92 27.27 18.77
C ILE A 348 -10.52 28.59 19.42
N GLY A 349 -9.40 28.64 20.16
CA GLY A 349 -8.97 29.83 20.88
C GLY A 349 -8.69 31.01 19.94
N ILE A 350 -7.85 30.79 18.93
CA ILE A 350 -7.50 31.80 17.92
C ILE A 350 -8.71 32.09 17.03
N GLY A 351 -9.47 31.07 16.61
CA GLY A 351 -10.67 31.24 15.79
C GLY A 351 -11.74 32.07 16.50
N LEU A 352 -12.00 31.79 17.79
CA LEU A 352 -12.94 32.55 18.62
C LEU A 352 -12.47 33.99 18.83
N PHE A 353 -11.16 34.20 19.07
CA PHE A 353 -10.57 35.52 19.19
C PHE A 353 -10.78 36.35 17.92
N LEU A 354 -10.41 35.80 16.75
CA LEU A 354 -10.56 36.47 15.46
C LEU A 354 -12.04 36.70 15.10
N ALA A 355 -12.91 35.73 15.38
CA ALA A 355 -14.35 35.85 15.14
C ALA A 355 -14.97 36.99 15.96
N ASN A 356 -14.63 37.08 17.27
CA ASN A 356 -15.09 38.18 18.12
C ASN A 356 -14.53 39.54 17.66
N LEU A 357 -13.24 39.58 17.28
CA LEU A 357 -12.59 40.78 16.79
C LEU A 357 -13.31 41.32 15.55
N LEU A 358 -13.59 40.47 14.57
CA LEU A 358 -14.28 40.87 13.33
C LEU A 358 -15.77 41.14 13.54
N HIS A 359 -16.41 40.49 14.51
CA HIS A 359 -17.82 40.72 14.84
C HIS A 359 -18.04 42.08 15.49
N ARG A 360 -17.38 42.36 16.63
CA ARG A 360 -17.66 43.53 17.48
C ARG A 360 -17.02 44.84 17.02
N SER A 361 -15.87 44.78 16.37
CA SER A 361 -15.09 45.99 16.08
C SER A 361 -15.72 46.83 14.96
N LYS A 362 -15.59 48.17 15.04
CA LYS A 362 -15.85 49.07 13.90
C LYS A 362 -14.65 49.09 12.94
N ILE A 363 -14.12 47.92 12.59
CA ILE A 363 -13.02 47.82 11.62
C ILE A 363 -13.57 48.11 10.22
N ASN A 364 -12.98 49.09 9.54
CA ASN A 364 -13.24 49.33 8.13
C ASN A 364 -12.62 48.20 7.29
N GLY A 365 -13.35 47.70 6.29
CA GLY A 365 -12.86 46.62 5.42
C GLY A 365 -12.98 45.20 5.97
N LYS A 366 -13.96 44.92 6.86
CA LYS A 366 -14.19 43.57 7.42
C LYS A 366 -14.24 42.44 6.39
N VAL A 367 -14.81 42.72 5.22
CA VAL A 367 -14.89 41.74 4.13
C VAL A 367 -13.49 41.34 3.68
N ALA A 368 -12.58 42.30 3.45
CA ALA A 368 -11.21 42.02 3.04
C ALA A 368 -10.46 41.20 4.09
N TYR A 369 -10.57 41.55 5.38
CA TYR A 369 -9.95 40.77 6.46
C TYR A 369 -10.49 39.33 6.52
N ARG A 370 -11.81 39.14 6.42
CA ARG A 370 -12.43 37.81 6.38
C ARG A 370 -11.93 36.98 5.19
N THR A 371 -11.86 37.59 4.00
CA THR A 371 -11.38 36.93 2.80
C THR A 371 -9.91 36.53 2.94
N LEU A 372 -9.04 37.42 3.42
CA LEU A 372 -7.61 37.15 3.58
C LEU A 372 -7.34 36.08 4.64
N LEU A 373 -8.03 36.14 5.78
CA LEU A 373 -7.91 35.14 6.84
C LEU A 373 -8.52 33.78 6.47
N LEU A 374 -9.37 33.71 5.44
CA LEU A 374 -9.92 32.46 4.92
C LEU A 374 -8.96 31.74 3.95
N LEU A 375 -7.99 32.45 3.37
CA LEU A 375 -7.08 31.92 2.36
C LEU A 375 -6.38 30.61 2.76
N PRO A 376 -5.88 30.42 3.99
CA PRO A 376 -5.20 29.18 4.37
C PRO A 376 -6.08 27.93 4.22
N TRP A 377 -7.39 28.06 4.41
CA TRP A 377 -8.35 26.96 4.26
C TRP A 377 -8.92 26.85 2.84
N ALA A 378 -8.90 27.94 2.07
CA ALA A 378 -9.35 27.93 0.68
C ALA A 378 -8.33 27.29 -0.27
N VAL A 379 -7.04 27.32 0.08
CA VAL A 379 -5.97 26.66 -0.67
C VAL A 379 -5.92 25.17 -0.30
N PRO A 380 -5.78 24.24 -1.27
CA PRO A 380 -5.62 22.82 -0.97
C PRO A 380 -4.45 22.55 -0.02
N SER A 381 -4.73 21.85 1.07
CA SER A 381 -3.76 21.61 2.15
C SER A 381 -2.48 20.93 1.68
N TYR A 382 -2.56 20.04 0.68
CA TYR A 382 -1.40 19.35 0.11
C TYR A 382 -0.28 20.31 -0.32
N ILE A 383 -0.61 21.32 -1.13
CA ILE A 383 0.38 22.29 -1.61
C ILE A 383 0.85 23.18 -0.47
N SER A 384 -0.08 23.61 0.40
CA SER A 384 0.28 24.45 1.55
C SER A 384 1.29 23.78 2.47
N VAL A 385 1.11 22.48 2.78
CA VAL A 385 2.04 21.74 3.63
C VAL A 385 3.40 21.57 2.97
N LEU A 386 3.47 21.29 1.68
CA LEU A 386 4.75 21.18 0.97
C LEU A 386 5.50 22.51 0.89
N VAL A 387 4.78 23.62 0.72
CA VAL A 387 5.38 24.96 0.79
C VAL A 387 5.95 25.22 2.19
N TRP A 388 5.19 24.91 3.24
CA TRP A 388 5.69 25.02 4.62
C TRP A 388 6.91 24.13 4.86
N ARG A 389 6.90 22.88 4.41
CA ARG A 389 8.06 21.98 4.48
C ARG A 389 9.29 22.61 3.84
N GLY A 390 9.15 23.16 2.62
CA GLY A 390 10.24 23.83 1.92
C GLY A 390 10.74 25.10 2.65
N MET A 391 9.83 25.87 3.24
CA MET A 391 10.18 27.06 4.03
C MET A 391 11.00 26.74 5.28
N PHE A 392 10.80 25.55 5.87
CA PHE A 392 11.48 25.08 7.08
C PHE A 392 12.69 24.18 6.81
N GLN A 393 13.08 23.97 5.55
CA GLN A 393 14.38 23.35 5.23
C GLN A 393 15.55 24.24 5.69
N PRO A 394 16.76 23.69 5.88
CA PRO A 394 17.95 24.46 6.24
C PRO A 394 18.17 25.69 5.35
N ASP A 395 18.10 25.52 4.02
CA ASP A 395 18.20 26.59 3.02
C ASP A 395 16.85 27.29 2.72
N GLY A 396 15.88 27.13 3.62
CA GLY A 396 14.52 27.64 3.47
C GLY A 396 14.38 29.10 3.88
N PHE A 397 13.28 29.72 3.41
CA PHE A 397 12.96 31.13 3.68
C PHE A 397 12.94 31.49 5.17
N VAL A 398 12.55 30.58 6.06
CA VAL A 398 12.49 30.87 7.50
C VAL A 398 13.89 31.11 8.06
N ASN A 399 14.86 30.27 7.70
CA ASN A 399 16.25 30.43 8.12
C ASN A 399 16.89 31.68 7.52
N ASP A 400 16.63 31.95 6.23
CA ASP A 400 17.07 33.18 5.56
C ASP A 400 16.56 34.45 6.27
N LEU A 401 15.30 34.44 6.70
CA LEU A 401 14.68 35.58 7.38
C LEU A 401 15.22 35.76 8.80
N LEU A 402 15.46 34.66 9.53
CA LEU A 402 15.96 34.67 10.91
C LEU A 402 17.48 34.84 10.98
N GLY A 403 18.20 34.66 9.87
CA GLY A 403 19.67 34.62 9.85
C GLY A 403 20.23 33.40 10.59
N THR A 404 19.48 32.29 10.59
CA THR A 404 19.83 31.04 11.28
C THR A 404 20.09 29.93 10.27
N ASN A 405 20.70 28.82 10.70
CA ASN A 405 20.84 27.60 9.91
C ASN A 405 20.38 26.40 10.77
N ILE A 406 19.16 26.51 11.30
CA ILE A 406 18.60 25.49 12.19
C ILE A 406 17.83 24.50 11.31
N ASP A 407 18.18 23.23 11.40
CA ASP A 407 17.36 22.17 10.81
C ASP A 407 16.24 21.80 11.76
N PHE A 408 15.12 22.52 11.64
CA PHE A 408 13.99 22.30 12.54
C PHE A 408 13.30 20.95 12.31
N LEU A 409 13.44 20.33 11.14
CA LEU A 409 12.77 19.07 10.81
C LEU A 409 13.61 17.85 11.21
N SER A 410 14.93 18.01 11.36
CA SER A 410 15.82 16.96 11.90
C SER A 410 15.79 16.84 13.42
N ASP A 411 15.43 17.88 14.18
CA ASP A 411 15.23 17.77 15.63
C ASP A 411 13.81 17.26 15.96
N PRO A 412 13.64 16.19 16.77
CA PRO A 412 12.32 15.67 17.12
C PRO A 412 11.36 16.70 17.71
N THR A 413 11.86 17.57 18.60
CA THR A 413 11.02 18.57 19.26
C THR A 413 10.65 19.69 18.29
N GLY A 414 11.62 20.15 17.49
CA GLY A 414 11.42 21.11 16.41
C GLY A 414 10.39 20.64 15.40
N ALA A 415 10.50 19.39 14.94
CA ALA A 415 9.60 18.80 13.96
C ALA A 415 8.18 18.73 14.54
N GLN A 416 8.01 18.22 15.77
CA GLN A 416 6.73 18.18 16.48
C GLN A 416 6.09 19.57 16.64
N ILE A 417 6.88 20.61 16.97
CA ILE A 417 6.38 21.98 17.10
C ILE A 417 5.92 22.52 15.74
N ILE A 418 6.70 22.31 14.68
CA ILE A 418 6.39 22.81 13.35
C ILE A 418 5.13 22.15 12.79
N VAL A 419 5.02 20.82 12.90
CA VAL A 419 3.82 20.14 12.39
C VAL A 419 2.58 20.70 13.08
N ILE A 420 2.65 20.99 14.40
CA ILE A 420 1.54 21.57 15.17
C ILE A 420 1.24 22.98 14.66
N LEU A 421 2.27 23.81 14.48
CA LEU A 421 2.12 25.19 14.01
C LEU A 421 1.43 25.24 12.64
N VAL A 422 1.88 24.42 11.70
CA VAL A 422 1.32 24.36 10.34
C VAL A 422 -0.14 23.91 10.39
N ASN A 423 -0.47 22.89 11.19
CA ASN A 423 -1.87 22.48 11.34
C ASN A 423 -2.73 23.54 12.04
N ILE A 424 -2.20 24.29 13.01
CA ILE A 424 -2.88 25.46 13.58
C ILE A 424 -3.22 26.47 12.49
N TRP A 425 -2.24 26.82 11.64
CA TRP A 425 -2.42 27.76 10.54
C TRP A 425 -3.52 27.32 9.56
N LEU A 426 -3.57 26.02 9.23
CA LEU A 426 -4.59 25.44 8.35
C LEU A 426 -6.01 25.40 8.97
N GLY A 427 -6.12 25.11 10.28
CA GLY A 427 -7.41 24.87 10.92
C GLY A 427 -8.11 26.12 11.50
N VAL A 428 -7.35 27.17 11.86
CA VAL A 428 -7.90 28.41 12.42
C VAL A 428 -9.00 29.06 11.55
N PRO A 429 -8.87 29.18 10.21
CA PRO A 429 -9.88 29.84 9.39
C PRO A 429 -11.25 29.17 9.46
N PHE A 430 -11.30 27.84 9.46
CA PHE A 430 -12.53 27.07 9.58
C PHE A 430 -13.24 27.36 10.91
N MET A 431 -12.51 27.32 12.03
CA MET A 431 -13.09 27.63 13.34
C MET A 431 -13.53 29.09 13.43
N MET A 432 -12.73 30.04 12.92
CA MET A 432 -13.09 31.45 12.87
C MET A 432 -14.41 31.67 12.10
N MET A 433 -14.57 31.07 10.92
CA MET A 433 -15.77 31.25 10.09
C MET A 433 -17.00 30.60 10.73
N SER A 434 -16.86 29.39 11.23
CA SER A 434 -17.94 28.66 11.91
C SER A 434 -18.44 29.42 13.14
N ILE A 435 -17.52 29.89 13.99
CA ILE A 435 -17.86 30.68 15.19
C ILE A 435 -18.41 32.05 14.81
N SER A 436 -17.93 32.67 13.73
CA SER A 436 -18.49 33.93 13.22
C SER A 436 -19.94 33.79 12.77
N GLY A 437 -20.31 32.63 12.19
CA GLY A 437 -21.70 32.30 11.87
C GLY A 437 -22.56 32.16 13.13
N ALA A 438 -22.08 31.42 14.12
CA ALA A 438 -22.77 31.26 15.41
C ALA A 438 -22.91 32.58 16.19
N LEU A 439 -21.92 33.48 16.12
CA LEU A 439 -22.01 34.82 16.71
C LEU A 439 -23.12 35.67 16.05
N GLN A 440 -23.36 35.50 14.75
CA GLN A 440 -24.38 36.26 14.03
C GLN A 440 -25.81 35.81 14.34
N SER A 441 -26.02 34.57 14.81
CA SER A 441 -27.34 34.11 15.24
C SER A 441 -27.74 34.58 16.64
N LEU A 442 -26.82 35.20 17.39
CA LEU A 442 -27.13 35.72 18.72
C LEU A 442 -27.99 37.00 18.60
N PRO A 443 -29.14 37.08 19.31
CA PRO A 443 -29.99 38.27 19.29
C PRO A 443 -29.25 39.54 19.74
N SER A 444 -29.47 40.66 19.04
CA SER A 444 -28.79 41.94 19.33
C SER A 444 -29.35 42.63 20.57
N ASP A 445 -30.63 42.45 20.86
CA ASP A 445 -31.35 42.96 22.04
C ASP A 445 -30.71 42.49 23.36
N MET A 446 -30.17 41.26 23.39
CA MET A 446 -29.42 40.73 24.53
C MET A 446 -28.18 41.59 24.83
N TYR A 447 -27.50 42.09 23.80
CA TYR A 447 -26.32 42.95 23.98
C TYR A 447 -26.70 44.39 24.35
N GLU A 448 -27.80 44.92 23.80
CA GLU A 448 -28.33 46.24 24.15
C GLU A 448 -28.78 46.28 25.62
N ALA A 449 -29.48 45.24 26.10
CA ALA A 449 -29.87 45.11 27.49
C ALA A 449 -28.65 45.06 28.43
N ALA A 450 -27.61 44.30 28.05
CA ALA A 450 -26.37 44.24 28.81
C ALA A 450 -25.64 45.60 28.87
N GLU A 451 -25.71 46.41 27.81
CA GLU A 451 -25.15 47.76 27.78
C GLU A 451 -25.90 48.71 28.72
N VAL A 452 -27.23 48.62 28.80
CA VAL A 452 -28.06 49.35 29.78
C VAL A 452 -27.69 48.98 31.22
N ASP A 453 -27.39 47.70 31.47
CA ASP A 453 -26.92 47.20 32.78
C ASP A 453 -25.43 47.51 33.07
N GLY A 454 -24.74 48.24 32.18
CA GLY A 454 -23.32 48.60 32.35
C GLY A 454 -22.35 47.41 32.20
N VAL A 455 -22.78 46.33 31.55
CA VAL A 455 -22.00 45.12 31.28
C VAL A 455 -21.38 45.21 29.88
N SER A 456 -20.07 45.49 29.80
CA SER A 456 -19.36 45.61 28.51
C SER A 456 -18.03 44.85 28.48
N GLY A 457 -17.42 44.78 27.29
CA GLY A 457 -16.08 44.21 27.09
C GLY A 457 -15.96 42.73 27.44
N TRP A 458 -14.97 42.41 28.29
CA TRP A 458 -14.69 41.04 28.74
C TRP A 458 -15.82 40.44 29.58
N ARG A 459 -16.51 41.25 30.40
CA ARG A 459 -17.66 40.78 31.20
C ARG A 459 -18.80 40.33 30.29
N ALA A 460 -19.14 41.13 29.28
CA ALA A 460 -20.13 40.75 28.27
C ALA A 460 -19.69 39.48 27.51
N PHE A 461 -18.40 39.34 27.16
CA PHE A 461 -17.92 38.11 26.53
C PHE A 461 -18.07 36.87 27.44
N ARG A 462 -17.55 36.94 28.68
CA ARG A 462 -17.47 35.78 29.58
C ARG A 462 -18.83 35.31 30.12
N TYR A 463 -19.76 36.24 30.32
CA TYR A 463 -21.07 35.96 30.94
C TYR A 463 -22.23 35.94 29.94
N LEU A 464 -22.10 36.56 28.77
CA LEU A 464 -23.16 36.65 27.77
C LEU A 464 -22.82 35.86 26.50
N THR A 465 -21.72 36.21 25.83
CA THR A 465 -21.37 35.60 24.54
C THR A 465 -20.91 34.15 24.67
N LEU A 466 -19.92 33.88 25.52
CA LEU A 466 -19.29 32.56 25.63
C LEU A 466 -20.28 31.47 26.11
N PRO A 467 -21.16 31.71 27.10
CA PRO A 467 -22.16 30.72 27.50
C PRO A 467 -23.14 30.39 26.37
N ASN A 468 -23.63 31.41 25.65
CA ASN A 468 -24.57 31.22 24.53
C ASN A 468 -23.90 30.58 23.30
N LEU A 469 -22.59 30.76 23.11
CA LEU A 469 -21.83 30.08 22.05
C LEU A 469 -21.55 28.61 22.35
N ARG A 470 -21.77 28.11 23.57
CA ARG A 470 -21.49 26.70 23.92
C ARG A 470 -22.21 25.71 23.01
N SER A 471 -23.44 26.02 22.61
CA SER A 471 -24.24 25.19 21.70
C SER A 471 -23.58 25.00 20.33
N ALA A 472 -22.75 25.95 19.88
CA ALA A 472 -21.93 25.83 18.68
C ALA A 472 -20.52 25.29 18.97
N LEU A 473 -19.87 25.75 20.04
CA LEU A 473 -18.49 25.37 20.36
C LEU A 473 -18.34 23.88 20.70
N ILE A 474 -19.31 23.30 21.40
CA ILE A 474 -19.28 21.87 21.78
C ILE A 474 -19.23 20.97 20.53
N PRO A 475 -20.21 21.02 19.60
CA PRO A 475 -20.14 20.17 18.40
C PRO A 475 -18.95 20.51 17.50
N LEU A 476 -18.57 21.78 17.37
CA LEU A 476 -17.39 22.18 16.59
C LEU A 476 -16.09 21.62 17.17
N SER A 477 -15.93 21.63 18.49
CA SER A 477 -14.76 21.06 19.16
C SER A 477 -14.68 19.55 19.02
N LEU A 478 -15.82 18.84 19.10
CA LEU A 478 -15.87 17.41 18.88
C LEU A 478 -15.48 17.06 17.43
N LEU A 479 -16.04 17.79 16.46
CA LEU A 479 -15.68 17.62 15.05
C LEU A 479 -14.20 17.90 14.81
N GLY A 480 -13.69 19.00 15.38
CA GLY A 480 -12.28 19.38 15.32
C GLY A 480 -11.36 18.31 15.92
N PHE A 481 -11.76 17.69 17.03
CA PHE A 481 -11.02 16.58 17.65
C PHE A 481 -10.97 15.37 16.72
N ILE A 482 -12.11 14.91 16.20
CA ILE A 482 -12.17 13.74 15.30
C ILE A 482 -11.33 13.96 14.04
N TRP A 483 -11.41 15.15 13.43
CA TRP A 483 -10.61 15.51 12.27
C TRP A 483 -9.11 15.57 12.59
N THR A 484 -8.74 16.27 13.67
CA THR A 484 -7.33 16.49 14.00
C THR A 484 -6.63 15.21 14.47
N PHE A 485 -7.34 14.32 15.16
CA PHE A 485 -6.82 13.02 15.58
C PHE A 485 -6.41 12.15 14.39
N ASN A 486 -7.09 12.30 13.25
CA ASN A 486 -6.83 11.57 12.01
C ASN A 486 -6.18 12.46 10.94
N MET A 487 -5.41 13.49 11.32
CA MET A 487 -4.85 14.48 10.39
C MET A 487 -3.62 13.96 9.64
N PHE A 488 -3.82 12.93 8.81
CA PHE A 488 -2.76 12.23 8.06
C PHE A 488 -1.89 13.18 7.20
N ASN A 489 -2.53 14.03 6.40
CA ASN A 489 -1.86 14.82 5.36
C ASN A 489 -0.74 15.73 5.88
N VAL A 490 -0.90 16.30 7.08
CA VAL A 490 0.08 17.26 7.61
C VAL A 490 1.37 16.55 8.01
N ILE A 491 1.24 15.43 8.73
CA ILE A 491 2.40 14.65 9.19
C ILE A 491 3.08 13.99 7.99
N TYR A 492 2.34 13.26 7.17
CA TYR A 492 2.89 12.49 6.04
C TYR A 492 3.67 13.38 5.05
N LEU A 493 3.12 14.53 4.67
CA LEU A 493 3.77 15.39 3.66
C LEU A 493 4.95 16.19 4.19
N MET A 494 4.96 16.48 5.50
CA MET A 494 5.95 17.38 6.10
C MET A 494 7.17 16.62 6.62
N THR A 495 6.94 15.50 7.31
CA THR A 495 7.99 14.76 8.03
C THR A 495 7.98 13.27 7.73
N ASP A 496 6.90 12.73 7.14
CA ASP A 496 6.75 11.29 6.87
C ASP A 496 7.00 10.43 8.12
N GLY A 497 6.55 10.93 9.28
CA GLY A 497 6.73 10.30 10.59
C GLY A 497 8.05 10.63 11.30
N GLY A 498 9.08 11.10 10.59
CA GLY A 498 10.39 11.46 11.15
C GLY A 498 10.39 12.72 12.04
N PRO A 499 11.55 13.16 12.55
CA PRO A 499 12.88 12.54 12.45
C PRO A 499 13.00 11.33 13.38
N ASN A 500 14.17 10.68 13.38
CA ASN A 500 14.49 9.54 14.24
C ASN A 500 13.55 8.35 14.03
N LEU A 501 13.63 7.74 12.85
CA LEU A 501 12.90 6.51 12.51
C LEU A 501 13.55 5.31 13.20
N TYR A 502 12.72 4.38 13.65
CA TYR A 502 13.14 3.14 14.30
C TYR A 502 12.50 1.95 13.58
N PHE A 503 13.23 0.84 13.50
CA PHE A 503 12.76 -0.36 12.80
C PHE A 503 11.51 -0.93 13.47
N GLY A 504 10.40 -1.03 12.71
CA GLY A 504 9.14 -1.58 13.20
C GLY A 504 8.43 -0.73 14.26
N GLU A 505 8.81 0.54 14.43
CA GLU A 505 8.16 1.46 15.37
C GLU A 505 7.70 2.76 14.69
N PRO A 506 6.68 3.44 15.24
CA PRO A 506 6.29 4.77 14.79
C PRO A 506 7.43 5.80 14.97
N GLY A 507 7.60 6.70 14.01
CA GLY A 507 8.53 7.82 14.10
C GLY A 507 8.14 8.86 15.15
N GLN A 508 8.96 9.90 15.32
CA GLN A 508 8.76 10.90 16.38
C GLN A 508 7.58 11.85 16.15
N THR A 509 7.19 12.10 14.90
CA THR A 509 6.02 12.94 14.58
C THR A 509 4.81 12.14 14.13
N ASP A 510 4.95 10.81 14.06
CA ASP A 510 3.83 9.96 13.70
C ASP A 510 2.65 10.16 14.65
N ILE A 511 1.47 10.20 14.05
CA ILE A 511 0.21 10.03 14.74
C ILE A 511 -0.31 8.62 14.42
N LEU A 512 -1.27 8.14 15.20
CA LEU A 512 -1.77 6.77 15.08
C LEU A 512 -2.15 6.41 13.63
N ILE A 513 -2.78 7.33 12.89
CA ILE A 513 -3.22 7.06 11.51
C ILE A 513 -2.07 7.06 10.49
N THR A 514 -0.98 7.82 10.70
CA THR A 514 0.18 7.77 9.79
C THR A 514 0.94 6.46 9.97
N TYR A 515 1.11 6.02 11.22
CA TYR A 515 1.72 4.72 11.47
C TYR A 515 0.88 3.55 10.94
N VAL A 516 -0.47 3.60 11.06
CA VAL A 516 -1.36 2.63 10.41
C VAL A 516 -1.13 2.53 8.91
N TYR A 517 -0.87 3.67 8.25
CA TYR A 517 -0.60 3.69 6.82
C TYR A 517 0.69 2.94 6.49
N ASP A 518 1.73 3.11 7.29
CA ASP A 518 3.00 2.41 7.09
C ASP A 518 2.84 0.90 7.28
N VAL A 519 2.18 0.47 8.37
CA VAL A 519 1.87 -0.95 8.62
C VAL A 519 1.03 -1.56 7.49
N ALA A 520 0.04 -0.82 6.98
CA ALA A 520 -0.83 -1.31 5.91
C ALA A 520 -0.12 -1.36 4.55
N PHE A 521 0.56 -0.29 4.15
CA PHE A 521 0.96 -0.08 2.76
C PHE A 521 2.46 -0.18 2.52
N ARG A 522 3.32 0.02 3.53
CA ARG A 522 4.76 -0.26 3.42
C ARG A 522 5.04 -1.71 3.82
N GLU A 523 4.54 -2.13 4.98
CA GLU A 523 4.77 -3.49 5.49
C GLU A 523 3.81 -4.53 4.89
N GLY A 524 2.63 -4.10 4.40
CA GLY A 524 1.64 -5.00 3.83
C GLY A 524 0.90 -5.85 4.88
N ALA A 525 0.97 -5.47 6.15
CA ALA A 525 0.37 -6.18 7.28
C ALA A 525 -1.08 -5.70 7.54
N TYR A 526 -1.98 -6.04 6.62
CA TYR A 526 -3.37 -5.53 6.64
C TYR A 526 -4.18 -5.88 7.90
N GLY A 527 -3.98 -7.07 8.48
CA GLY A 527 -4.65 -7.51 9.71
C GLY A 527 -4.19 -6.72 10.92
N VAL A 528 -2.87 -6.50 11.05
CA VAL A 528 -2.28 -5.66 12.10
C VAL A 528 -2.72 -4.20 11.95
N ALA A 529 -2.67 -3.65 10.74
CA ALA A 529 -3.16 -2.30 10.45
C ALA A 529 -4.66 -2.13 10.74
N ALA A 530 -5.47 -3.15 10.46
CA ALA A 530 -6.88 -3.18 10.80
C ALA A 530 -7.09 -3.20 12.32
N ALA A 531 -6.30 -3.95 13.09
CA ALA A 531 -6.37 -3.94 14.56
C ALA A 531 -6.02 -2.56 15.15
N TRP A 532 -4.98 -1.89 14.65
CA TRP A 532 -4.68 -0.50 14.99
C TRP A 532 -5.87 0.43 14.67
N SER A 533 -6.47 0.29 13.50
CA SER A 533 -7.63 1.08 13.08
C SER A 533 -8.85 0.87 13.99
N VAL A 534 -9.08 -0.36 14.45
CA VAL A 534 -10.12 -0.68 15.44
C VAL A 534 -9.83 0.00 16.78
N ILE A 535 -8.58 -0.01 17.24
CA ILE A 535 -8.17 0.67 18.48
C ILE A 535 -8.41 2.19 18.38
N ILE A 536 -8.01 2.82 17.27
CA ILE A 536 -8.29 4.23 16.98
C ILE A 536 -9.79 4.52 17.04
N PHE A 537 -10.60 3.67 16.37
CA PHE A 537 -12.05 3.80 16.39
C PHE A 537 -12.60 3.74 17.81
N LEU A 538 -12.17 2.77 18.63
CA LEU A 538 -12.62 2.62 20.02
C LEU A 538 -12.20 3.81 20.88
N MET A 539 -10.99 4.35 20.70
CA MET A 539 -10.53 5.56 21.38
C MET A 539 -11.42 6.76 21.06
N LEU A 540 -11.69 7.01 19.77
CA LEU A 540 -12.54 8.11 19.31
C LEU A 540 -14.00 7.92 19.73
N PHE A 541 -14.52 6.70 19.68
CA PHE A 541 -15.86 6.38 20.15
C PHE A 541 -16.00 6.64 21.65
N ALA A 542 -15.06 6.14 22.46
CA ALA A 542 -15.06 6.34 23.91
C ALA A 542 -14.95 7.83 24.27
N PHE A 543 -14.07 8.57 23.60
CA PHE A 543 -13.94 10.02 23.76
C PHE A 543 -15.25 10.73 23.39
N SER A 544 -15.78 10.48 22.19
CA SER A 544 -17.00 11.13 21.69
C SER A 544 -18.21 10.87 22.57
N TRP A 545 -18.40 9.61 22.97
CA TRP A 545 -19.47 9.20 23.88
C TRP A 545 -19.38 9.91 25.23
N ARG A 546 -18.19 9.91 25.84
CA ARG A 546 -17.96 10.57 27.13
C ARG A 546 -18.12 12.08 27.03
N TYR A 547 -17.59 12.68 25.96
CA TYR A 547 -17.68 14.11 25.70
C TYR A 547 -19.15 14.55 25.59
N MET A 548 -19.94 13.90 24.72
CA MET A 548 -21.37 14.23 24.55
C MET A 548 -22.18 14.06 25.83
N LYS A 549 -21.93 13.00 26.61
CA LYS A 549 -22.62 12.74 27.88
C LYS A 549 -22.31 13.78 28.94
N GLN A 550 -21.09 14.33 28.96
CA GLN A 550 -20.69 15.36 29.93
C GLN A 550 -21.19 16.75 29.54
N THR A 551 -21.27 17.05 28.24
CA THR A 551 -21.63 18.38 27.76
C THR A 551 -23.12 18.59 27.53
N ASN A 552 -23.97 17.57 27.80
CA ASN A 552 -25.42 17.58 27.52
C ASN A 552 -25.76 18.16 26.13
N ALA A 553 -24.91 17.90 25.12
CA ALA A 553 -25.00 18.56 23.82
C ALA A 553 -26.36 18.34 23.12
N THR A 554 -27.03 17.24 23.46
CA THR A 554 -28.36 16.87 22.97
C THR A 554 -29.51 17.69 23.56
N GLU A 555 -29.32 18.38 24.69
CA GLU A 555 -30.36 19.24 25.29
C GLU A 555 -30.43 20.64 24.64
N ALA A 556 -29.35 21.09 23.99
CA ALA A 556 -29.32 22.39 23.31
C ALA A 556 -30.01 22.38 21.93
N VAL A 557 -30.43 21.22 21.44
CA VAL A 557 -31.08 21.00 20.13
C VAL A 557 -32.54 20.53 20.28
N GLY A 558 -33.01 20.35 21.53
CA GLY A 558 -34.35 19.85 21.86
C GLY A 558 -35.37 20.95 22.08
#